data_AF-A0A8T6URR2-F1
#
_entry.id   AF-A0A8T6URR2-F1
#
_cell.length_a   1.000
_cell.length_b   1.000
_cell.length_c   1.000
_cell.angle_alpha   90.00
_cell.angle_beta   90.00
_cell.angle_gamma   90.00
#
_symmetry.space_group_name_H-M   'P 1'
#
loop_
_entity.id
_entity.type
_entity.pdbx_description
1 polymer ?
#
loop_
_entity_poly.entity_id
_entity_poly.type
_entity_poly.pdbx_seq_one_letter_code
_entity_poly.pdbx_strand_id
1 'polypeptide(L)'
;GDREISIAELYDLSVEQAHSILIDADIEEKNRQKAVRILKALLDMGLGYLILGQPSPTLSGGEAQRVKLAKFLGRQLNDRLIILDEPSTGLHPQDLKGLIKIL
;
A
#
# COMPACT_ATOMS: atom_id res chain seq x y z
N GLY A 1 15.85 21.15 1.12
CA GLY A 1 14.95 22.30 0.94
C GLY A 1 13.58 21.76 1.17
N ASP A 2 12.94 22.16 2.26
CA ASP A 2 11.64 21.63 2.66
C ASP A 2 10.63 21.96 1.59
N ARG A 3 10.29 20.95 0.80
CA ARG A 3 9.30 21.06 -0.26
C ARG A 3 7.94 20.85 0.39
N GLU A 4 7.20 21.93 0.56
CA GLU A 4 5.78 21.84 0.90
C GLU A 4 5.03 21.18 -0.27
N ILE A 5 4.23 20.17 0.03
CA ILE A 5 3.33 19.52 -0.92
C ILE A 5 1.90 19.72 -0.42
N SER A 6 1.00 20.06 -1.33
CA SER A 6 -0.43 20.05 -1.03
C SER A 6 -0.96 18.61 -0.95
N ILE A 7 -2.10 18.44 -0.28
CA ILE A 7 -2.79 17.14 -0.24
C ILE A 7 -3.21 16.69 -1.66
N ALA A 8 -3.60 17.63 -2.52
CA ALA A 8 -3.95 17.31 -3.90
C ALA A 8 -2.74 16.74 -4.67
N GLU A 9 -1.58 17.40 -4.58
CA GLU A 9 -0.35 16.89 -5.19
C GLU A 9 0.04 15.53 -4.63
N LEU A 10 -0.12 15.29 -3.33
CA LEU A 10 0.12 13.98 -2.72
C LEU A 10 -0.78 12.89 -3.32
N TYR A 11 -2.05 13.20 -3.61
CA TYR A 11 -2.97 12.26 -4.23
C TYR A 11 -2.60 11.93 -5.70
N ASP A 12 -1.89 12.82 -6.39
CA ASP A 12 -1.41 12.59 -7.75
C ASP A 12 -0.12 11.75 -7.81
N LEU A 13 0.50 11.44 -6.67
CA LEU A 13 1.71 10.62 -6.59
C LEU A 13 1.41 9.13 -6.63
N SER A 14 2.38 8.36 -7.14
CA SER A 14 2.40 6.92 -6.96
C SER A 14 2.62 6.56 -5.48
N VAL A 15 2.21 5.35 -5.09
CA VAL A 15 2.49 4.79 -3.76
C VAL A 15 4.00 4.86 -3.43
N GLU A 16 4.86 4.55 -4.40
CA GLU A 16 6.32 4.61 -4.23
C GLU A 16 6.83 6.03 -3.97
N GLN A 17 6.36 7.00 -4.76
CA GLN A 17 6.73 8.40 -4.58
C GLN A 17 6.24 8.96 -3.25
N ALA A 18 4.98 8.70 -2.89
CA ALA A 18 4.41 9.12 -1.63
C ALA A 18 5.15 8.50 -0.42
N HIS A 19 5.54 7.22 -0.51
CA HIS A 19 6.31 6.55 0.53
C HIS A 19 7.68 7.23 0.72
N SER A 20 8.39 7.54 -0.37
CA SER A 20 9.70 8.21 -0.33
C SER A 20 9.62 9.57 0.38
N ILE A 21 8.59 10.37 0.07
CA ILE A 21 8.40 11.69 0.68
C ILE A 21 7.99 11.56 2.15
N LEU A 22 7.08 10.65 2.48
CA LEU A 22 6.52 10.55 3.83
C LEU A 22 7.45 9.90 4.86
N ILE A 23 8.55 9.24 4.45
CA ILE A 23 9.55 8.72 5.39
C ILE A 23 10.17 9.85 6.22
N ASP A 24 10.52 10.95 5.56
CA ASP A 24 11.25 12.09 6.14
C ASP A 24 10.38 13.35 6.30
N ALA A 25 9.06 13.23 6.11
CA ALA A 25 8.15 14.37 6.23
C ALA A 25 8.08 14.91 7.67
N ASP A 26 8.14 16.23 7.81
CA ASP A 26 7.98 16.91 9.10
C ASP A 26 6.49 17.02 9.50
N ILE A 27 5.94 15.87 9.92
CA ILE A 27 4.57 15.73 10.46
C ILE A 27 4.62 14.92 11.76
N GLU A 28 3.51 14.91 12.51
CA GLU A 28 3.38 14.12 13.74
C GLU A 28 3.87 12.67 13.55
N GLU A 29 4.87 12.28 14.35
CA GLU A 29 5.56 10.98 14.27
C GLU A 29 4.60 9.79 14.13
N LYS A 30 3.54 9.77 14.94
CA LYS A 30 2.55 8.70 14.95
C LYS A 30 1.80 8.59 13.62
N ASN A 31 1.47 9.72 13.00
CA ASN A 31 0.80 9.76 11.71
C ASN A 31 1.78 9.37 10.60
N ARG A 32 3.03 9.83 10.68
CA ARG A 32 4.11 9.46 9.75
C ARG A 32 4.33 7.95 9.73
N GLN A 33 4.58 7.35 10.90
CA GLN A 33 4.77 5.90 11.04
C GLN A 33 3.58 5.10 10.50
N LYS A 34 2.35 5.55 10.77
CA LYS A 34 1.14 4.89 10.28
C LYS A 34 1.04 4.97 8.75
N ALA A 35 1.28 6.14 8.16
CA ALA A 35 1.23 6.34 6.72
C ALA A 35 2.32 5.52 6.01
N VAL A 36 3.57 5.64 6.46
CA VAL A 36 4.72 4.88 5.93
C VAL A 36 4.44 3.37 6.00
N ARG A 37 3.91 2.86 7.10
CA ARG A 37 3.58 1.43 7.23
C ARG A 37 2.52 0.97 6.23
N ILE A 38 1.49 1.77 5.98
CA ILE A 38 0.43 1.44 5.00
C ILE A 38 1.00 1.45 3.58
N LEU A 39 1.78 2.47 3.23
CA LEU A 39 2.41 2.59 1.92
C LEU A 39 3.44 1.47 1.69
N LYS A 40 4.21 1.12 2.72
CA LYS A 40 5.15 0.01 2.67
C LYS A 40 4.46 -1.33 2.40
N ALA A 41 3.30 -1.56 3.01
CA ALA A 41 2.50 -2.77 2.76
C ALA A 41 2.01 -2.84 1.30
N LEU A 42 1.60 -1.71 0.71
CA LEU A 42 1.26 -1.65 -0.72
C LEU A 42 2.48 -1.93 -1.61
N LEU A 43 3.65 -1.39 -1.27
CA LEU A 43 4.91 -1.66 -1.98
C LEU A 43 5.30 -3.13 -1.92
N ASP A 44 5.19 -3.77 -0.75
CA ASP A 44 5.46 -5.20 -0.60
C ASP A 44 4.50 -6.06 -1.46
N MET A 45 3.30 -5.56 -1.77
CA MET A 45 2.33 -6.19 -2.68
C MET A 45 2.57 -5.85 -4.16
N GLY A 46 3.69 -5.20 -4.52
CA GLY A 46 3.97 -4.82 -5.91
C GLY A 46 3.09 -3.68 -6.43
N LEU A 47 2.40 -2.93 -5.55
CA LEU A 47 1.47 -1.87 -5.94
C LEU A 47 2.10 -0.47 -5.95
N GLY A 48 3.43 -0.38 -6.08
CA GLY A 48 4.16 0.90 -6.04
C GLY A 48 3.77 1.90 -7.12
N TYR A 49 3.31 1.40 -8.27
CA TYR A 49 2.93 2.20 -9.44
C TYR A 49 1.52 2.80 -9.34
N LEU A 50 0.68 2.33 -8.42
CA LEU A 50 -0.68 2.84 -8.25
C LEU A 50 -0.65 4.30 -7.78
N ILE A 51 -1.49 5.15 -8.37
CA ILE A 51 -1.66 6.54 -7.94
C ILE A 51 -2.59 6.58 -6.72
N LEU A 52 -2.24 7.33 -5.68
CA LEU A 52 -3.00 7.36 -4.43
C LEU A 52 -4.44 7.84 -4.61
N GLY A 53 -4.66 8.80 -5.50
CA GLY A 53 -5.95 9.41 -5.81
C GLY A 53 -6.78 8.69 -6.87
N GLN A 54 -6.27 7.59 -7.45
CA GLN A 54 -7.01 6.92 -8.52
C GLN A 54 -8.33 6.31 -8.01
N PRO A 55 -9.42 6.39 -8.78
CA PRO A 55 -10.70 5.80 -8.38
C PRO A 55 -10.60 4.27 -8.26
N SER A 56 -11.12 3.69 -7.18
CA SER A 56 -11.10 2.22 -6.99
C SER A 56 -11.72 1.40 -8.13
N PRO A 57 -12.76 1.86 -8.87
CA PRO A 57 -13.29 1.12 -10.02
C PRO A 57 -12.32 0.92 -11.18
N THR A 58 -11.19 1.64 -11.22
CA THR A 58 -10.18 1.48 -12.29
C THR A 58 -9.16 0.38 -11.99
N LEU A 59 -9.18 -0.19 -10.78
CA LEU A 59 -8.30 -1.29 -10.40
C LEU A 59 -8.74 -2.58 -11.09
N SER A 60 -7.78 -3.33 -11.60
CA SER A 60 -7.99 -4.74 -11.96
C SER A 60 -8.41 -5.55 -10.73
N GLY A 61 -9.04 -6.71 -10.95
CA GLY A 61 -9.42 -7.61 -9.86
C GLY A 61 -8.23 -8.01 -8.97
N GLY A 62 -7.07 -8.28 -9.57
CA GLY A 62 -5.84 -8.61 -8.85
C GLY A 62 -5.30 -7.44 -8.03
N GLU A 63 -5.32 -6.22 -8.55
CA GLU A 63 -4.93 -5.02 -7.79
C GLU A 63 -5.87 -4.77 -6.61
N ALA A 64 -7.18 -4.86 -6.83
CA ALA A 64 -8.18 -4.69 -5.77
C ALA A 64 -7.98 -5.71 -4.64
N GLN A 65 -7.67 -6.96 -4.99
CA GLN A 65 -7.35 -8.01 -4.02
C GLN A 65 -6.06 -7.70 -3.25
N ARG A 66 -4.98 -7.31 -3.94
CA ARG A 66 -3.72 -6.95 -3.30
C ARG A 66 -3.84 -5.72 -2.40
N VAL A 67 -4.63 -4.71 -2.77
CA VAL A 67 -4.94 -3.54 -1.92
C VAL A 67 -5.67 -3.99 -0.65
N LYS A 68 -6.64 -4.90 -0.79
CA LYS A 68 -7.38 -5.45 0.35
C LYS A 68 -6.46 -6.22 1.29
N LEU A 69 -5.50 -6.98 0.77
CA LEU A 69 -4.48 -7.70 1.54
C LEU A 69 -3.49 -6.76 2.23
N ALA A 70 -2.98 -5.74 1.54
CA ALA A 70 -2.08 -4.73 2.11
C ALA A 70 -2.71 -3.99 3.31
N LYS A 71 -4.03 -3.77 3.30
CA LYS A 71 -4.78 -3.19 4.43
C LYS A 71 -4.68 -4.03 5.71
N PHE A 72 -4.57 -5.35 5.58
CA PHE A 72 -4.39 -6.27 6.70
C PHE A 72 -2.96 -6.19 7.25
N LEU A 73 -1.95 -6.15 6.38
CA LEU A 73 -0.54 -5.93 6.76
C LEU A 73 -0.27 -4.60 7.45
N GLY A 74 -0.90 -3.52 6.97
CA GLY A 74 -0.71 -2.16 7.51
C GLY A 74 -1.29 -1.98 8.92
N ARG A 75 -1.95 -2.99 9.48
CA ARG A 75 -2.56 -2.99 10.82
C ARG A 75 -2.00 -4.15 11.63
N GLN A 76 -1.91 -3.99 12.96
CA GLN A 76 -1.63 -5.14 13.81
C GLN A 76 -2.79 -6.13 13.71
N LEU A 77 -2.48 -7.38 13.40
CA LEU A 77 -3.43 -8.46 13.13
C LEU A 77 -3.88 -9.22 14.39
N ASN A 78 -3.75 -8.62 15.57
CA ASN A 78 -4.10 -9.27 16.82
C ASN A 78 -5.56 -9.79 16.75
N ASP A 79 -5.72 -11.09 17.02
CA ASP A 79 -6.99 -11.82 17.10
C ASP A 79 -7.82 -11.93 15.80
N ARG A 80 -7.18 -12.09 14.63
CA ARG A 80 -7.90 -12.27 13.35
C ARG A 80 -7.48 -13.53 12.59
N LEU A 81 -8.45 -14.38 12.25
CA LEU A 81 -8.29 -15.46 11.27
C LEU A 81 -8.67 -14.95 9.88
N ILE A 82 -7.74 -15.05 8.92
CA ILE A 82 -7.98 -14.74 7.52
C ILE A 82 -7.98 -16.05 6.74
N ILE A 83 -9.08 -16.37 6.06
CA ILE A 83 -9.17 -17.48 5.11
C ILE A 83 -9.07 -16.89 3.71
N LEU A 84 -8.14 -17.44 2.93
CA LEU A 84 -7.91 -17.05 1.54
C LEU A 84 -8.29 -18.24 0.65
N ASP A 85 -9.26 -18.05 -0.24
CA ASP A 85 -9.60 -19.02 -1.27
C ASP A 85 -8.90 -18.63 -2.58
N GLU A 86 -8.01 -19.51 -3.06
CA GLU A 86 -7.11 -19.29 -4.20
C GLU A 86 -6.52 -17.86 -4.33
N PRO A 87 -5.72 -17.38 -3.36
CA PRO A 87 -5.26 -15.98 -3.35
C PRO A 87 -4.25 -15.64 -4.46
N SER A 88 -3.75 -16.63 -5.18
CA SER A 88 -2.79 -16.45 -6.28
C SER A 88 -3.44 -16.27 -7.65
N THR A 89 -4.74 -16.50 -7.78
CA THR A 89 -5.43 -16.47 -9.08
C THR A 89 -5.41 -15.05 -9.68
N GLY A 90 -4.82 -14.91 -10.86
CA GLY A 90 -4.64 -13.61 -11.53
C GLY A 90 -3.47 -12.76 -11.04
N LEU A 91 -2.62 -13.29 -10.13
CA LEU A 91 -1.38 -12.62 -9.74
C LEU A 91 -0.23 -12.94 -10.69
N HIS A 92 0.57 -11.93 -11.01
CA HIS A 92 1.84 -12.15 -11.69
C HIS A 92 2.80 -12.88 -10.72
N PRO A 93 3.64 -13.83 -11.19
CA PRO A 93 4.54 -14.60 -10.32
C PRO A 93 5.48 -13.74 -9.44
N GLN A 94 5.79 -12.53 -9.89
CA GLN A 94 6.63 -11.58 -9.15
C GLN A 94 5.92 -10.98 -7.93
N ASP A 95 4.59 -10.87 -7.97
CA ASP A 95 3.74 -10.35 -6.89
C ASP A 95 3.42 -11.41 -5.84
N LEU A 96 3.55 -12.70 -6.20
CA LEU A 96 3.32 -13.84 -5.31
C LEU A 96 4.27 -13.83 -4.10
N LYS A 97 5.49 -13.30 -4.27
CA LYS A 97 6.46 -13.16 -3.17
C LYS A 97 5.95 -12.24 -2.07
N GLY A 98 5.25 -11.17 -2.47
CA GLY A 98 4.59 -10.27 -1.53
C GLY A 98 3.57 -11.03 -0.71
N LEU A 99 2.64 -11.71 -1.37
CA LEU A 99 1.59 -12.52 -0.75
C LEU A 99 2.17 -13.57 0.23
N ILE A 100 3.19 -14.34 -0.19
CA ILE A 100 3.81 -15.39 0.64
C ILE A 100 4.50 -14.81 1.88
N LYS A 101 5.10 -13.61 1.79
CA LYS A 101 5.74 -12.95 2.93
C LYS A 101 4.74 -12.57 4.05
N ILE A 102 3.45 -12.53 3.75
CA ILE A 102 2.37 -12.23 4.72
C ILE A 102 1.95 -13.48 5.51
N LEU A 103 2.01 -14.65 4.86
CA LEU A 103 1.62 -15.94 5.42
C LEU A 103 2.73 -16.50 6.31
#